data_AF-A0AAD4EQA6-F1
#
_entry.id   AF-A0AAD4EQA6-F1
#
_cell.length_a   1.000
_cell.length_b   1.000
_cell.length_c   1.000
_cell.angle_alpha   90.00
_cell.angle_beta   90.00
_cell.angle_gamma   90.00
#
_symmetry.space_group_name_H-M   'P 1'
#
loop_
_entity.id
_entity.type
_entity.pdbx_description
1 polymer ?
#
loop_
_entity_poly.entity_id
_entity_poly.type
_entity_poly.pdbx_seq_one_letter_code
_entity_poly.pdbx_strand_id
1 'polypeptide(L)'
;MYPIEACIQPNDPQWVEYLAYDRAYLNSVLCATRGFYDFILGGSIGETAIHHLNKTLSTLGENLAGGDLAASDSTISTVITLAILSDVMNDNGAAKKHMQGLYQLVQVRGGIPGLRHNPELQSKVLRADLGVAIATGDKPLFFANGFSWDPYLHPRRRPTASNPNPNPKPAAFARAANLAFQTGRKIPADVFRETLVSVQYRLLALRTRSAPDSCCSLGLEDRDEELLRLGMLAFSTTVFLRIEGMPMRYGTWRGG
;
A
#
# COMPACT_ATOMS: atom_id res chain seq x y z
N MET A 1 -8.34 -3.22 -6.59
CA MET A 1 -9.42 -2.21 -6.41
C MET A 1 -10.26 -2.63 -5.22
N TYR A 2 -10.68 -1.68 -4.37
CA TYR A 2 -11.17 -1.92 -3.01
C TYR A 2 -12.55 -2.61 -2.97
N PRO A 3 -12.72 -3.80 -2.36
CA PRO A 3 -14.06 -4.42 -2.18
C PRO A 3 -14.96 -3.69 -1.18
N ILE A 4 -14.43 -2.65 -0.54
CA ILE A 4 -15.07 -1.95 0.57
C ILE A 4 -15.73 -0.63 0.11
N GLU A 5 -15.87 -0.40 -1.20
CA GLU A 5 -16.59 0.76 -1.76
C GLU A 5 -18.06 0.83 -1.28
N ALA A 6 -18.65 -0.31 -0.92
CA ALA A 6 -19.96 -0.38 -0.25
C ALA A 6 -19.94 0.27 1.15
N CYS A 7 -18.83 0.16 1.88
CA CYS A 7 -18.72 0.59 3.27
C CYS A 7 -17.87 1.86 3.47
N ILE A 8 -17.26 2.42 2.42
CA ILE A 8 -16.43 3.64 2.50
C ILE A 8 -17.04 4.78 1.71
N GLN A 9 -17.04 5.98 2.30
CA GLN A 9 -17.39 7.20 1.58
C GLN A 9 -16.22 7.62 0.66
N PRO A 10 -16.39 7.65 -0.67
CA PRO A 10 -15.32 8.07 -1.57
C PRO A 10 -15.02 9.57 -1.41
N ASN A 11 -13.76 9.95 -1.63
CA ASN A 11 -13.35 11.34 -1.82
C ASN A 11 -13.25 11.64 -3.32
N ASP A 12 -13.25 12.93 -3.71
CA ASP A 12 -12.99 13.31 -5.11
C ASP A 12 -11.64 12.73 -5.57
N PRO A 13 -11.65 11.93 -6.65
CA PRO A 13 -10.48 11.15 -7.02
C PRO A 13 -9.48 12.01 -7.80
N GLN A 14 -8.60 12.71 -7.08
CA GLN A 14 -7.52 13.50 -7.68
C GLN A 14 -6.66 12.69 -8.66
N TRP A 15 -6.59 11.37 -8.49
CA TRP A 15 -5.90 10.46 -9.41
C TRP A 15 -6.51 10.42 -10.82
N VAL A 16 -7.82 10.66 -10.98
CA VAL A 16 -8.47 10.68 -12.30
C VAL A 16 -8.02 11.89 -13.10
N GLU A 17 -7.77 13.02 -12.45
CA GLU A 17 -7.29 14.24 -13.10
C GLU A 17 -5.94 14.00 -13.80
N TYR A 18 -5.08 13.16 -13.21
CA TYR A 18 -3.75 12.86 -13.75
C TYR A 18 -3.83 12.17 -15.11
N LEU A 19 -4.90 11.42 -15.38
CA LEU A 19 -5.13 10.78 -16.68
C LEU A 19 -5.28 11.81 -17.82
N ALA A 20 -5.75 13.01 -17.50
CA ALA A 20 -6.02 14.05 -18.48
C ALA A 20 -4.73 14.76 -18.95
N TYR A 21 -3.68 14.79 -18.13
CA TYR A 21 -2.50 15.61 -18.41
C TYR A 21 -1.15 14.88 -18.33
N ASP A 22 -1.04 13.73 -17.64
CA ASP A 22 0.20 12.97 -17.57
C ASP A 22 0.13 11.70 -18.44
N ARG A 23 0.91 11.72 -19.52
CA ARG A 23 0.98 10.62 -20.49
C ARG A 23 1.61 9.35 -19.91
N ALA A 24 2.58 9.46 -19.01
CA ALA A 24 3.17 8.29 -18.36
C ALA A 24 2.14 7.64 -17.44
N TYR A 25 1.40 8.45 -16.68
CA TYR A 25 0.35 7.94 -15.81
C TYR A 25 -0.77 7.26 -16.59
N LEU A 26 -1.28 7.90 -17.64
CA LEU A 26 -2.30 7.31 -18.52
C LEU A 26 -1.87 5.94 -19.06
N ASN A 27 -0.67 5.83 -19.63
CA ASN A 27 -0.18 4.56 -20.16
C ASN A 27 0.03 3.53 -19.05
N SER A 28 0.44 3.94 -17.84
CA SER A 28 0.59 3.01 -16.72
C SER A 28 -0.74 2.37 -16.32
N VAL A 29 -1.82 3.16 -16.34
CA VAL A 29 -3.17 2.71 -15.99
C VAL A 29 -3.73 1.79 -17.08
N LEU A 30 -3.51 2.10 -18.36
CA LEU A 30 -3.88 1.22 -19.48
C LEU A 30 -3.10 -0.10 -19.44
N CYS A 31 -1.80 -0.04 -19.17
CA CYS A 31 -0.94 -1.21 -18.98
C CYS A 31 -1.46 -2.08 -17.84
N ALA A 32 -1.68 -1.51 -16.65
CA ALA A 32 -2.17 -2.22 -15.49
C ALA A 32 -3.54 -2.85 -15.77
N THR A 33 -4.49 -2.08 -16.30
CA THR A 33 -5.84 -2.57 -16.62
C THR A 33 -5.79 -3.77 -17.55
N ARG A 34 -4.98 -3.69 -18.62
CA ARG A 34 -4.85 -4.80 -19.56
C ARG A 34 -4.12 -5.99 -18.94
N GLY A 35 -3.03 -5.76 -18.20
CA GLY A 35 -2.28 -6.80 -17.51
C GLY A 35 -3.11 -7.55 -16.46
N PHE A 36 -3.93 -6.84 -15.69
CA PHE A 36 -4.88 -7.46 -14.75
C PHE A 36 -5.91 -8.32 -15.47
N TYR A 37 -6.44 -7.85 -16.60
CA TYR A 37 -7.41 -8.62 -17.39
C TYR A 37 -6.78 -9.90 -17.94
N ASP A 38 -5.58 -9.79 -18.53
CA ASP A 38 -4.82 -10.94 -19.03
C ASP A 38 -4.52 -11.94 -17.89
N PHE A 39 -4.16 -11.45 -16.71
CA PHE A 39 -3.90 -12.27 -15.52
C PHE A 39 -5.15 -13.02 -15.01
N ILE A 40 -6.30 -12.35 -14.92
CA ILE A 40 -7.56 -12.99 -14.48
C ILE A 40 -7.98 -14.11 -15.44
N LEU A 41 -7.76 -13.92 -16.75
CA LEU A 41 -8.04 -14.94 -17.75
C LEU A 41 -7.00 -16.07 -17.80
N GLY A 42 -6.00 -16.06 -16.92
CA GLY A 42 -4.97 -17.09 -16.83
C GLY A 42 -3.89 -17.01 -17.92
N GLY A 43 -3.83 -15.88 -18.64
CA GLY A 43 -2.83 -15.63 -19.68
C GLY A 43 -1.56 -14.96 -19.14
N SER A 44 -0.52 -14.91 -19.98
CA SER A 44 0.63 -14.00 -19.80
C SER A 44 0.26 -12.57 -20.22
N ILE A 45 1.11 -11.58 -19.90
CA ILE A 45 0.94 -10.20 -20.38
C ILE A 45 0.80 -10.21 -21.90
N GLY A 46 -0.30 -9.68 -22.43
CA GLY A 46 -0.51 -9.55 -23.86
C GLY A 46 0.28 -8.38 -24.48
N GLU A 47 0.41 -8.40 -25.80
CA GLU A 47 1.14 -7.39 -26.58
C GLU A 47 0.66 -5.95 -26.29
N THR A 48 -0.65 -5.75 -26.13
CA THR A 48 -1.23 -4.44 -25.80
C THR A 48 -0.75 -3.91 -24.44
N ALA A 49 -0.66 -4.78 -23.43
CA ALA A 49 -0.15 -4.38 -22.11
C ALA A 49 1.35 -4.06 -22.18
N ILE A 50 2.13 -4.84 -22.94
CA ILE A 50 3.57 -4.57 -23.18
C ILE A 50 3.76 -3.25 -23.91
N HIS A 51 2.93 -2.95 -24.92
CA HIS A 51 2.96 -1.68 -25.64
C HIS A 51 2.77 -0.48 -24.70
N HIS A 52 1.76 -0.55 -23.83
CA HIS A 52 1.54 0.49 -22.82
C HIS A 52 2.63 0.53 -21.76
N LEU A 53 3.24 -0.61 -21.38
CA LEU A 53 4.40 -0.65 -20.49
C LEU A 53 5.58 0.11 -21.09
N ASN A 54 5.93 -0.17 -22.35
CA ASN A 54 7.03 0.49 -23.04
C ASN A 54 6.81 2.01 -23.14
N LYS A 55 5.58 2.44 -23.48
CA LYS A 55 5.21 3.86 -23.46
C LYS A 55 5.33 4.47 -22.07
N THR A 56 4.90 3.75 -21.04
CA THR A 56 5.02 4.19 -19.64
C THR A 56 6.48 4.43 -19.28
N LEU A 57 7.38 3.47 -19.56
CA LEU A 57 8.79 3.57 -19.22
C LEU A 57 9.50 4.69 -19.99
N SER A 58 9.20 4.85 -21.28
CA SER A 58 9.77 5.93 -22.11
C SER A 58 9.37 7.30 -21.58
N THR A 59 8.07 7.56 -21.41
CA THR A 59 7.58 8.86 -20.94
C THR A 59 7.89 9.11 -19.46
N LEU A 60 7.96 8.06 -18.64
CA LEU A 60 8.47 8.20 -17.27
C LEU A 60 9.92 8.65 -17.26
N GLY A 61 10.78 8.12 -18.15
CA GLY A 61 12.15 8.59 -18.30
C GLY A 61 12.23 10.08 -18.66
N GLU A 62 11.34 10.55 -19.54
CA GLU A 62 11.20 11.98 -19.87
C GLU A 62 10.77 12.81 -18.66
N ASN A 63 9.76 12.36 -17.90
CA ASN A 63 9.31 13.03 -16.68
C ASN A 63 10.45 13.14 -15.65
N LEU A 64 11.23 12.06 -15.45
CA LEU A 64 12.33 12.03 -14.49
C LEU A 64 13.50 12.95 -14.91
N ALA A 65 13.69 13.15 -16.20
CA ALA A 65 14.66 14.11 -16.73
C ALA A 65 14.16 15.58 -16.61
N GLY A 66 12.85 15.80 -16.62
CA GLY A 66 12.22 17.11 -16.48
C GLY A 66 12.06 17.53 -15.02
N GLY A 67 12.81 18.55 -14.57
CA GLY A 67 12.85 18.96 -13.15
C GLY A 67 11.49 19.16 -12.46
N ASP A 68 10.52 19.80 -13.13
CA ASP A 68 9.21 20.10 -12.55
C ASP A 68 8.29 18.88 -12.42
N LEU A 69 8.44 17.90 -13.31
CA LEU A 69 7.61 16.69 -13.33
C LEU A 69 8.25 15.51 -12.59
N ALA A 70 9.58 15.53 -12.40
CA ALA A 70 10.36 14.41 -11.89
C ALA A 70 9.79 13.79 -10.61
N ALA A 71 9.29 14.61 -9.68
CA ALA A 71 8.68 14.15 -8.44
C ALA A 71 7.20 14.55 -8.30
N SER A 72 6.50 14.87 -9.39
CA SER A 72 5.07 15.25 -9.41
C SER A 72 4.14 14.15 -8.88
N ASP A 73 2.90 14.51 -8.48
CA ASP A 73 1.93 13.54 -7.93
C ASP A 73 1.59 12.45 -8.96
N SER A 74 1.50 12.83 -10.24
CA SER A 74 1.25 11.92 -11.35
C SER A 74 2.44 11.00 -11.62
N THR A 75 3.68 11.50 -11.54
CA THR A 75 4.89 10.66 -11.68
C THR A 75 5.04 9.67 -10.52
N ILE A 76 4.81 10.11 -9.28
CA ILE A 76 4.75 9.21 -8.11
C ILE A 76 3.66 8.15 -8.33
N SER A 77 2.48 8.55 -8.80
CA SER A 77 1.36 7.63 -9.10
C SER A 77 1.71 6.62 -10.19
N THR A 78 2.44 7.03 -11.23
CA THR A 78 2.96 6.14 -12.29
C THR A 78 3.84 5.04 -11.70
N VAL A 79 4.80 5.41 -10.84
CA VAL A 79 5.73 4.44 -10.23
C VAL A 79 4.99 3.51 -9.25
N ILE A 80 3.99 4.01 -8.51
CA ILE A 80 3.10 3.17 -7.69
C ILE A 80 2.40 2.12 -8.55
N THR A 81 1.82 2.51 -9.69
CA THR A 81 1.13 1.60 -10.61
C THR A 81 2.06 0.50 -11.11
N LEU A 82 3.30 0.85 -11.48
CA LEU A 82 4.31 -0.13 -11.91
C LEU A 82 4.68 -1.09 -10.77
N ALA A 83 4.92 -0.59 -9.56
CA ALA A 83 5.24 -1.42 -8.40
C ALA A 83 4.11 -2.44 -8.09
N ILE A 84 2.86 -1.97 -8.07
CA ILE A 84 1.69 -2.83 -7.83
C ILE A 84 1.50 -3.85 -8.95
N LEU A 85 1.67 -3.44 -10.22
CA LEU A 85 1.55 -4.35 -11.34
C LEU A 85 2.61 -5.46 -11.24
N SER A 86 3.87 -5.12 -11.01
CA SER A 86 4.93 -6.10 -10.82
C SER A 86 4.67 -7.06 -9.65
N ASP A 87 4.16 -6.54 -8.53
CA ASP A 87 3.80 -7.33 -7.35
C ASP A 87 2.68 -8.34 -7.66
N VAL A 88 1.59 -7.90 -8.29
CA VAL A 88 0.48 -8.77 -8.71
C VAL A 88 0.95 -9.86 -9.69
N MET A 89 1.87 -9.49 -10.57
CA MET A 89 2.46 -10.39 -11.54
C MET A 89 3.53 -11.31 -10.95
N ASN A 90 3.79 -11.21 -9.65
CA ASN A 90 4.79 -11.98 -8.92
C ASN A 90 6.23 -11.76 -9.45
N ASP A 91 6.48 -10.64 -10.14
CA ASP A 91 7.81 -10.16 -10.51
C ASP A 91 8.39 -9.35 -9.34
N ASN A 92 8.83 -10.08 -8.31
CA ASN A 92 9.41 -9.51 -7.11
C ASN A 92 10.66 -8.65 -7.40
N GLY A 93 11.40 -8.97 -8.46
CA GLY A 93 12.59 -8.22 -8.85
C GLY A 93 12.24 -6.83 -9.37
N ALA A 94 11.26 -6.74 -10.27
CA ALA A 94 10.76 -5.47 -10.77
C ALA A 94 10.03 -4.68 -9.68
N ALA A 95 9.20 -5.34 -8.85
CA ALA A 95 8.46 -4.70 -7.77
C ALA A 95 9.41 -3.99 -6.78
N LYS A 96 10.49 -4.66 -6.34
CA LYS A 96 11.51 -4.07 -5.47
C LYS A 96 12.21 -2.86 -6.10
N LYS A 97 12.58 -2.94 -7.38
CA LYS A 97 13.23 -1.82 -8.10
C LYS A 97 12.29 -0.61 -8.21
N HIS A 98 11.03 -0.82 -8.58
CA HIS A 98 10.03 0.24 -8.64
C HIS A 98 9.79 0.86 -7.26
N MET A 99 9.75 0.05 -6.20
CA MET A 99 9.63 0.55 -4.83
C MET A 99 10.84 1.36 -4.35
N GLN A 100 12.05 0.96 -4.72
CA GLN A 100 13.26 1.75 -4.44
C GLN A 100 13.23 3.10 -5.16
N GLY A 101 12.84 3.12 -6.43
CA GLY A 101 12.64 4.37 -7.18
C GLY A 101 11.55 5.25 -6.55
N LEU A 102 10.42 4.66 -6.17
CA LEU A 102 9.33 5.36 -5.48
C LEU A 102 9.81 5.99 -4.17
N TYR A 103 10.59 5.24 -3.38
CA TYR A 103 11.17 5.74 -2.14
C TYR A 103 12.02 7.00 -2.40
N GLN A 104 12.91 6.96 -3.40
CA GLN A 104 13.74 8.11 -3.76
C GLN A 104 12.91 9.33 -4.18
N LEU A 105 11.89 9.14 -5.02
CA LEU A 105 10.98 10.21 -5.44
C LEU A 105 10.29 10.88 -4.24
N VAL A 106 9.83 10.08 -3.29
CA VAL A 106 9.20 10.57 -2.08
C VAL A 106 10.21 11.30 -1.19
N GLN A 107 11.46 10.84 -1.10
CA GLN A 107 12.51 11.55 -0.35
C GLN A 107 12.80 12.93 -0.94
N VAL A 108 12.92 13.03 -2.27
CA VAL A 108 13.12 14.32 -2.98
C VAL A 108 11.98 15.30 -2.67
N ARG A 109 10.77 14.78 -2.41
CA ARG A 109 9.60 15.58 -2.06
C ARG A 109 9.51 15.98 -0.58
N GLY A 110 10.54 15.70 0.22
CA GLY A 110 10.55 15.95 1.67
C GLY A 110 9.98 14.80 2.50
N GLY A 111 9.98 13.59 1.95
CA GLY A 111 9.50 12.38 2.60
C GLY A 111 7.98 12.29 2.66
N ILE A 112 7.46 11.34 3.46
CA ILE A 112 6.02 11.14 3.66
C ILE A 112 5.27 12.41 4.08
N PRO A 113 5.81 13.30 4.95
CA PRO A 113 5.16 14.57 5.27
C PRO A 113 5.00 15.52 4.06
N GLY A 114 5.85 15.40 3.04
CA GLY A 114 5.78 16.18 1.80
C GLY A 114 4.57 15.85 0.92
N LEU A 115 3.83 14.78 1.23
CA LEU A 115 2.62 14.37 0.51
C LEU A 115 1.32 14.74 1.25
N ARG A 116 1.39 15.50 2.35
CA ARG A 116 0.23 15.82 3.20
C ARG A 116 -0.89 16.58 2.47
N HIS A 117 -0.57 17.31 1.40
CA HIS A 117 -1.56 17.97 0.55
C HIS A 117 -2.43 16.96 -0.21
N ASN A 118 -1.94 15.73 -0.38
CA ASN A 118 -2.63 14.64 -1.06
C ASN A 118 -2.63 13.34 -0.22
N PRO A 119 -3.53 13.24 0.78
CA PRO A 119 -3.61 12.07 1.66
C PRO A 119 -3.93 10.76 0.93
N GLU A 120 -4.56 10.84 -0.25
CA GLU A 120 -4.82 9.66 -1.07
C GLU A 120 -3.53 9.10 -1.67
N LEU A 121 -2.73 9.97 -2.29
CA LEU A 121 -1.41 9.59 -2.81
C LEU A 121 -0.51 9.05 -1.69
N GLN A 122 -0.49 9.73 -0.54
CA GLN A 122 0.26 9.29 0.63
C GLN A 122 -0.13 7.86 1.05
N SER A 123 -1.43 7.58 1.14
CA SER A 123 -1.91 6.24 1.47
C SER A 123 -1.55 5.20 0.42
N LYS A 124 -1.54 5.57 -0.87
CA LYS A 124 -1.16 4.67 -1.98
C LYS A 124 0.33 4.33 -1.95
N VAL A 125 1.21 5.30 -1.67
CA VAL A 125 2.65 5.08 -1.49
C VAL A 125 2.91 4.04 -0.40
N LEU A 126 2.32 4.28 0.78
CA LEU A 126 2.50 3.40 1.94
C LEU A 126 1.92 2.00 1.71
N ARG A 127 0.81 1.91 0.98
CA ARG A 127 0.23 0.61 0.62
C ARG A 127 1.10 -0.18 -0.36
N ALA A 128 1.73 0.48 -1.34
CA ALA A 128 2.65 -0.18 -2.26
C ALA A 128 3.88 -0.73 -1.51
N ASP A 129 4.44 0.05 -0.58
CA ASP A 129 5.55 -0.38 0.28
C ASP A 129 5.18 -1.59 1.15
N LEU A 130 4.02 -1.55 1.80
CA LEU A 130 3.49 -2.68 2.57
C LEU A 130 3.25 -3.92 1.70
N GLY A 131 2.67 -3.75 0.51
CA GLY A 131 2.40 -4.84 -0.43
C GLY A 131 3.68 -5.60 -0.79
N VAL A 132 4.69 -4.87 -1.26
CA VAL A 132 5.99 -5.46 -1.65
C VAL A 132 6.72 -6.05 -0.44
N ALA A 133 6.71 -5.40 0.72
CA ALA A 133 7.33 -5.94 1.94
C ALA A 133 6.68 -7.26 2.38
N ILE A 134 5.35 -7.35 2.31
CA ILE A 134 4.60 -8.57 2.64
C ILE A 134 4.87 -9.68 1.63
N ALA A 135 4.83 -9.38 0.32
CA ALA A 135 5.02 -10.37 -0.73
C ALA A 135 6.44 -10.94 -0.75
N THR A 136 7.43 -10.12 -0.46
CA THR A 136 8.85 -10.50 -0.55
C THR A 136 9.44 -10.94 0.79
N GLY A 137 8.80 -10.61 1.90
CA GLY A 137 9.33 -10.83 3.23
C GLY A 137 10.46 -9.86 3.60
N ASP A 138 10.67 -8.78 2.85
CA ASP A 138 11.64 -7.73 3.21
C ASP A 138 11.09 -6.79 4.29
N LYS A 139 11.95 -5.95 4.86
CA LYS A 139 11.49 -4.82 5.69
C LYS A 139 10.90 -3.75 4.77
N PRO A 140 9.78 -3.10 5.17
CA PRO A 140 9.29 -1.94 4.43
C PRO A 140 10.34 -0.82 4.41
N LEU A 141 10.35 -0.02 3.34
CA LEU A 141 11.29 1.09 3.18
C LEU A 141 10.90 2.28 4.05
N PHE A 142 9.60 2.55 4.19
CA PHE A 142 9.11 3.60 5.08
C PHE A 142 8.94 3.08 6.50
N PHE A 143 9.30 3.90 7.49
CA PHE A 143 9.19 3.58 8.92
C PHE A 143 10.00 2.34 9.39
N ALA A 144 11.04 1.96 8.65
CA ALA A 144 11.87 0.79 8.94
C ALA A 144 12.59 0.85 10.31
N ASN A 145 12.94 2.05 10.78
CA ASN A 145 13.79 2.28 11.96
C ASN A 145 13.01 2.49 13.27
N GLY A 146 11.70 2.20 13.27
CA GLY A 146 10.86 2.32 14.46
C GLY A 146 9.44 2.72 14.10
N PHE A 147 8.48 2.11 14.78
CA PHE A 147 7.07 2.46 14.64
C PHE A 147 6.67 3.48 15.71
N SER A 148 5.78 4.41 15.34
CA SER A 148 5.12 5.28 16.32
C SER A 148 3.76 4.71 16.69
N TRP A 149 3.33 4.95 17.93
CA TRP A 149 1.94 4.79 18.33
C TRP A 149 1.05 5.97 17.88
N ASP A 150 1.66 7.05 17.39
CA ASP A 150 0.95 8.17 16.77
C ASP A 150 0.39 7.77 15.39
N PRO A 151 -0.66 8.47 14.90
CA PRO A 151 -1.17 8.29 13.54
C PRO A 151 -0.12 8.62 12.46
N TYR A 152 -0.11 7.89 11.34
CA TYR A 152 0.84 8.10 10.25
C TYR A 152 0.36 9.12 9.20
N LEU A 153 -0.95 9.14 8.91
CA LEU A 153 -1.58 9.97 7.89
C LEU A 153 -2.25 11.23 8.46
N HIS A 154 -2.46 11.32 9.78
CA HIS A 154 -3.18 12.43 10.40
C HIS A 154 -2.33 13.19 11.42
N PRO A 155 -2.23 14.53 11.32
CA PRO A 155 -1.55 15.32 12.34
C PRO A 155 -2.32 15.28 13.67
N ARG A 156 -1.60 15.33 14.79
CA ARG A 156 -2.18 15.49 16.12
C ARG A 156 -3.11 16.71 16.13
N ARG A 157 -4.41 16.51 16.34
CA ARG A 157 -5.24 17.57 16.94
C ARG A 157 -4.72 17.77 18.36
N ARG A 158 -4.31 19.00 18.71
CA ARG A 158 -4.04 19.35 20.12
C ARG A 158 -5.26 18.93 20.94
N PRO A 159 -5.08 18.25 22.08
CA PRO A 159 -6.21 17.87 22.92
C PRO A 159 -6.93 19.14 23.37
N THR A 160 -8.12 19.40 22.82
CA THR A 160 -9.09 20.28 23.47
C THR A 160 -9.58 19.53 24.71
N ALA A 161 -9.64 20.23 25.85
CA ALA A 161 -9.82 19.69 27.20
C ALA A 161 -11.06 18.80 27.45
N SER A 162 -11.88 18.51 26.44
CA SER A 162 -13.13 17.76 26.55
C SER A 162 -13.13 16.39 25.88
N ASN A 163 -12.03 15.91 25.27
CA ASN A 163 -12.04 14.60 24.62
C ASN A 163 -10.82 13.74 25.00
N PRO A 164 -10.98 12.76 25.92
CA PRO A 164 -9.90 11.88 26.26
C PRO A 164 -9.70 10.87 25.13
N ASN A 165 -8.59 11.05 24.42
CA ASN A 165 -7.85 10.02 23.66
C ASN A 165 -8.17 9.86 22.15
N PRO A 166 -7.52 10.62 21.25
CA PRO A 166 -7.48 10.33 19.82
C PRO A 166 -6.38 9.29 19.53
N ASN A 167 -6.58 8.07 20.01
CA ASN A 167 -5.70 6.95 19.69
C ASN A 167 -6.19 6.26 18.39
N PRO A 168 -5.43 6.24 17.29
CA PRO A 168 -5.75 5.43 16.11
C PRO A 168 -5.38 3.97 16.40
N LYS A 169 -6.21 3.31 17.21
CA LYS A 169 -6.08 1.89 17.53
C LYS A 169 -7.02 1.05 16.65
N PRO A 170 -6.81 -0.26 16.51
CA PRO A 170 -7.83 -1.20 16.03
C PRO A 170 -9.21 -0.96 16.67
N ALA A 171 -9.23 -0.52 17.93
CA ALA A 171 -10.44 -0.10 18.64
C ALA A 171 -11.16 1.12 18.01
N ALA A 172 -10.44 2.07 17.42
CA ALA A 172 -11.03 3.19 16.70
C ALA A 172 -11.70 2.74 15.40
N PHE A 173 -11.07 1.82 14.66
CA PHE A 173 -11.69 1.19 13.50
C PHE A 173 -12.90 0.34 13.89
N ALA A 174 -12.78 -0.50 14.92
CA ALA A 174 -13.89 -1.31 15.41
C ALA A 174 -15.07 -0.44 15.85
N ARG A 175 -14.82 0.68 16.55
CA ARG A 175 -15.86 1.66 16.89
C ARG A 175 -16.48 2.30 15.64
N ALA A 176 -15.66 2.73 14.69
CA ALA A 176 -16.15 3.34 13.45
C ALA A 176 -16.99 2.34 12.61
N ALA A 177 -16.55 1.09 12.51
CA ALA A 177 -17.26 0.01 11.83
C ALA A 177 -18.57 -0.35 12.53
N ASN A 178 -18.57 -0.46 13.86
CA ASN A 178 -19.78 -0.72 14.64
C ASN A 178 -20.79 0.43 14.52
N LEU A 179 -20.30 1.68 14.57
CA LEU A 179 -21.14 2.87 14.39
C LEU A 179 -21.71 2.94 12.97
N ALA A 180 -20.89 2.68 11.95
CA ALA A 180 -21.31 2.60 10.56
C ALA A 180 -22.44 1.56 10.38
N PHE A 181 -22.27 0.36 10.94
CA PHE A 181 -23.28 -0.69 10.93
C PHE A 181 -24.58 -0.27 11.63
N GLN A 182 -24.50 0.29 12.85
CA GLN A 182 -25.66 0.70 13.63
C GLN A 182 -26.44 1.86 12.99
N THR A 183 -25.75 2.74 12.27
CA THR A 183 -26.36 3.95 11.68
C THR A 183 -26.67 3.80 10.19
N GLY A 184 -26.32 2.67 9.57
CA GLY A 184 -26.40 2.48 8.11
C GLY A 184 -25.49 3.44 7.32
N ARG A 185 -24.50 4.06 7.97
CA ARG A 185 -23.58 5.01 7.34
C ARG A 185 -22.29 4.32 6.90
N LYS A 186 -21.58 4.96 5.97
CA LYS A 186 -20.25 4.50 5.53
C LYS A 186 -19.15 4.98 6.49
N ILE A 187 -18.08 4.19 6.58
CA ILE A 187 -16.85 4.55 7.29
C ILE A 187 -16.13 5.65 6.48
N PRO A 188 -15.66 6.72 7.13
CA PRO A 188 -14.85 7.74 6.48
C PRO A 188 -13.56 7.17 5.87
N ALA A 189 -13.20 7.60 4.65
CA ALA A 189 -12.04 7.07 3.91
C ALA A 189 -10.69 7.32 4.63
N ASP A 190 -10.56 8.45 5.30
CA ASP A 190 -9.41 8.83 6.12
C ASP A 190 -9.19 7.86 7.29
N VAL A 191 -10.25 7.55 8.05
CA VAL A 191 -10.21 6.59 9.16
C VAL A 191 -9.80 5.21 8.66
N PHE A 192 -10.34 4.79 7.52
CA PHE A 192 -9.99 3.51 6.92
C PHE A 192 -8.53 3.46 6.45
N ARG A 193 -8.07 4.46 5.70
CA ARG A 193 -6.69 4.54 5.19
C ARG A 193 -5.68 4.56 6.34
N GLU A 194 -5.94 5.35 7.38
CA GLU A 194 -5.08 5.40 8.57
C GLU A 194 -5.05 4.03 9.24
N THR A 195 -6.20 3.43 9.53
CA THR A 195 -6.25 2.13 10.20
C THR A 195 -5.45 1.08 9.44
N LEU A 196 -5.66 0.99 8.12
CA LEU A 196 -5.00 0.02 7.26
C LEU A 196 -3.47 0.14 7.36
N VAL A 197 -2.95 1.34 7.11
CA VAL A 197 -1.51 1.62 7.15
C VAL A 197 -0.96 1.35 8.55
N SER A 198 -1.61 1.91 9.57
CA SER A 198 -1.16 1.90 10.96
C SER A 198 -1.13 0.49 11.55
N VAL A 199 -2.09 -0.37 11.21
CA VAL A 199 -2.13 -1.77 11.64
C VAL A 199 -1.07 -2.60 10.92
N GLN A 200 -0.96 -2.48 9.60
CA GLN A 200 -0.06 -3.31 8.80
C GLN A 200 1.42 -3.03 9.09
N TYR A 201 1.83 -1.76 9.20
CA TYR A 201 3.21 -1.43 9.57
C TYR A 201 3.59 -1.97 10.95
N ARG A 202 2.68 -1.92 11.93
CA ARG A 202 2.97 -2.45 13.28
C ARG A 202 3.05 -3.96 13.31
N LEU A 203 2.17 -4.66 12.58
CA LEU A 203 2.24 -6.12 12.44
C LEU A 203 3.53 -6.58 11.75
N LEU A 204 4.03 -5.80 10.78
CA LEU A 204 5.32 -6.08 10.15
C LEU A 204 6.50 -5.76 11.08
N ALA A 205 6.42 -4.69 11.88
CA ALA A 205 7.45 -4.33 12.84
C ALA A 205 7.58 -5.35 13.99
N LEU A 206 6.52 -6.06 14.36
CA LEU A 206 6.62 -7.13 15.37
C LEU A 206 7.62 -8.22 14.95
N ARG A 207 7.74 -8.52 13.64
CA ARG A 207 8.72 -9.47 13.10
C ARG A 207 10.17 -9.06 13.39
N THR A 208 10.47 -7.76 13.45
CA THR A 208 11.84 -7.27 13.65
C THR A 208 12.28 -7.28 15.11
N ARG A 209 11.34 -7.49 16.05
CA ARG A 209 11.64 -7.61 17.48
C ARG A 209 12.09 -9.01 17.88
N SER A 210 11.54 -10.06 17.23
CA SER A 210 11.89 -11.46 17.50
C SER A 210 13.14 -11.94 16.73
N ALA A 211 13.78 -11.08 15.94
CA ALA A 211 14.94 -11.45 15.13
C ALA A 211 16.15 -10.52 15.37
N PRO A 212 16.86 -10.71 16.49
CA PRO A 212 18.31 -10.61 16.48
C PRO A 212 18.90 -11.97 16.89
N ASP A 213 19.45 -12.68 15.91
CA ASP A 213 20.59 -13.59 16.06
C ASP A 213 20.45 -14.94 16.79
N SER A 214 19.26 -15.44 17.16
CA SER A 214 19.14 -16.84 17.62
C SER A 214 18.39 -17.73 16.63
N CYS A 215 19.15 -18.49 15.83
CA CYS A 215 18.63 -19.62 15.05
C CYS A 215 18.26 -20.83 15.94
N CYS A 216 18.24 -20.66 17.27
CA CYS A 216 18.01 -21.74 18.22
C CYS A 216 16.84 -21.37 19.15
N SER A 217 15.74 -22.11 18.99
CA SER A 217 14.60 -22.26 19.92
C SER A 217 13.76 -21.01 20.21
N LEU A 218 12.75 -20.75 19.36
CA LEU A 218 11.56 -19.98 19.74
C LEU A 218 10.89 -20.69 20.93
N GLY A 219 10.73 -20.00 22.06
CA GLY A 219 9.91 -20.47 23.18
C GLY A 219 8.45 -20.65 22.76
N LEU A 220 7.68 -21.46 23.49
CA LEU A 220 6.25 -21.69 23.20
C LEU A 220 5.45 -20.38 23.14
N GLU A 221 5.78 -19.42 24.00
CA GLU A 221 5.16 -18.09 24.04
C GLU A 221 5.50 -17.24 22.80
N ASP A 222 6.74 -17.33 22.28
CA ASP A 222 7.20 -16.61 21.07
C ASP A 222 6.56 -17.19 19.80
N ARG A 223 6.24 -18.49 19.82
CA ARG A 223 5.48 -19.15 18.74
C ARG A 223 4.03 -18.65 18.68
N ASP A 224 3.38 -18.49 19.83
CA ASP A 224 1.99 -18.01 19.87
C ASP A 224 1.90 -16.53 19.46
N GLU A 225 2.88 -15.70 19.83
CA GLU A 225 2.98 -14.32 19.36
C GLU A 225 3.20 -14.23 17.84
N GLU A 226 4.08 -15.08 17.29
CA GLU A 226 4.33 -15.13 15.84
C GLU A 226 3.11 -15.66 15.07
N LEU A 227 2.41 -16.66 15.60
CA LEU A 227 1.15 -17.17 15.03
C LEU A 227 0.07 -16.09 15.04
N LEU A 228 -0.08 -15.37 16.15
CA LEU A 228 -1.02 -14.25 16.24
C LEU A 228 -0.64 -13.14 15.25
N ARG A 229 0.65 -12.81 15.13
CA ARG A 229 1.15 -11.81 14.18
C ARG A 229 0.83 -12.21 12.74
N LEU A 230 1.15 -13.45 12.35
CA LEU A 230 0.87 -13.98 11.02
C LEU A 230 -0.64 -14.07 10.74
N GLY A 231 -1.42 -14.52 11.72
CA GLY A 231 -2.88 -14.57 11.64
C GLY A 231 -3.49 -13.18 11.45
N MET A 232 -3.05 -12.21 12.23
CA MET A 232 -3.49 -10.81 12.12
C MET A 232 -3.02 -10.16 10.81
N LEU A 233 -1.83 -10.49 10.31
CA LEU A 233 -1.32 -10.01 9.04
C LEU A 233 -2.12 -10.60 7.88
N ALA A 234 -2.39 -11.91 7.88
CA ALA A 234 -3.22 -12.58 6.89
C ALA A 234 -4.68 -12.08 6.92
N PHE A 235 -5.23 -11.85 8.10
CA PHE A 235 -6.54 -11.24 8.26
C PHE A 235 -6.56 -9.80 7.72
N SER A 236 -5.54 -9.00 8.07
CA SER A 236 -5.41 -7.62 7.60
C SER A 236 -5.27 -7.56 6.07
N THR A 237 -4.44 -8.41 5.46
CA THR A 237 -4.29 -8.45 4.01
C THR A 237 -5.56 -8.92 3.32
N THR A 238 -6.28 -9.90 3.88
CA THR A 238 -7.53 -10.36 3.28
C THR A 238 -8.68 -9.35 3.42
N VAL A 239 -8.78 -8.63 4.54
CA VAL A 239 -9.81 -7.59 4.75
C VAL A 239 -9.52 -6.31 3.96
N PHE A 240 -8.24 -5.94 3.84
CA PHE A 240 -7.87 -4.64 3.28
C PHE A 240 -7.30 -4.71 1.86
N LEU A 241 -6.85 -5.88 1.40
CA LEU A 241 -6.19 -6.07 0.10
C LEU A 241 -6.88 -7.07 -0.84
N ARG A 242 -7.84 -7.90 -0.41
CA ARG A 242 -8.55 -8.77 -1.37
C ARG A 242 -9.22 -7.94 -2.45
N ILE A 243 -9.28 -8.51 -3.65
CA ILE A 243 -10.16 -8.10 -4.73
C ILE A 243 -11.12 -9.27 -4.89
N GLU A 244 -12.44 -9.04 -4.78
CA GLU A 244 -13.41 -10.11 -5.03
C GLU A 244 -13.19 -10.70 -6.43
N GLY A 245 -13.15 -12.04 -6.52
CA GLY A 245 -12.93 -12.75 -7.78
C GLY A 245 -11.47 -13.07 -8.15
N MET A 246 -10.47 -12.57 -7.41
CA MET A 246 -9.07 -13.01 -7.59
C MET A 246 -8.65 -14.02 -6.50
N PRO A 247 -8.38 -15.30 -6.84
CA PRO A 247 -7.78 -16.21 -5.89
C PRO A 247 -6.35 -15.76 -5.56
N MET A 248 -6.04 -15.60 -4.27
CA MET A 248 -4.68 -15.41 -3.78
C MET A 248 -3.88 -16.68 -4.12
N ARG A 249 -3.00 -16.61 -5.12
CA ARG A 249 -2.09 -17.71 -5.44
C ARG A 249 -0.83 -17.56 -4.60
N TYR A 250 -0.77 -18.30 -3.50
CA TYR A 250 0.46 -18.46 -2.75
C TYR A 250 1.42 -19.30 -3.60
N GLY A 251 2.68 -18.88 -3.70
CA GLY A 251 3.73 -19.70 -4.29
C GLY A 251 3.78 -21.04 -3.56
N THR A 252 3.72 -22.15 -4.29
CA THR A 252 3.85 -23.47 -3.69
C THR A 252 5.24 -23.59 -3.07
N TRP A 253 5.30 -23.76 -1.76
CA TRP A 253 6.54 -24.06 -1.06
C TRP A 253 7.05 -25.41 -1.57
N ARG A 254 8.11 -25.39 -2.40
CA ARG A 254 8.85 -26.61 -2.73
C ARG A 254 9.74 -26.90 -1.53
N GLY A 255 9.28 -27.78 -0.67
CA GLY A 255 10.12 -28.37 0.38
C GLY A 255 11.29 -29.08 -0.25
N GLY A 256 12.49 -28.67 0.15
CA GLY A 256 13.72 -29.47 0.03
C GLY A 256 13.88 -30.34 1.27
#